data_AF-A0A3P7KZT6-F1
#
_entry.id   AF-A0A3P7KZT6-F1
#
_cell.length_a   1.000
_cell.length_b   1.000
_cell.length_c   1.000
_cell.angle_alpha   90.00
_cell.angle_beta   90.00
_cell.angle_gamma   90.00
#
_symmetry.space_group_name_H-M   'P 1'
#
loop_
_entity.id
_entity.type
_entity.pdbx_description
1 polymer ?
#
loop_
_entity_poly.entity_id
_entity_poly.type
_entity_poly.pdbx_seq_one_letter_code
_entity_poly.pdbx_strand_id
1 'polypeptide(L)'
;MHYPIYAYSTLPEVAEFLKQHNGEEQIIVRMRGLPFTAKKQDIIDFFCGVQADILGGSDGIFFVNYGGKRPTGDAFVIFPSGEIADRGLALHKCYLGQRYVELFKASPSELVQVLLVLL
;
A
#
# COMPACT_ATOMS: atom_id res chain seq x y z
N MET A 1 -20.82 -2.49 -2.74
CA MET A 1 -20.74 -3.22 -1.46
C MET A 1 -20.12 -2.27 -0.45
N HIS A 2 -20.89 -1.72 0.47
CA HIS A 2 -20.40 -0.83 1.53
C HIS A 2 -19.99 -1.73 2.70
N TYR A 3 -18.69 -1.83 2.99
CA TYR A 3 -18.22 -2.68 4.09
C TYR A 3 -18.62 -2.05 5.43
N PRO A 4 -19.18 -2.83 6.36
CA PRO A 4 -19.64 -2.29 7.64
C PRO A 4 -18.45 -1.78 8.47
N ILE A 5 -18.67 -0.67 9.17
CA ILE A 5 -17.68 0.01 10.02
C ILE A 5 -16.99 -0.96 11.00
N TYR A 6 -17.67 -2.03 11.39
CA TYR A 6 -17.14 -3.09 12.26
C TYR A 6 -15.88 -3.79 11.72
N ALA A 7 -15.68 -3.88 10.40
CA ALA A 7 -14.47 -4.50 9.83
C ALA A 7 -13.19 -3.68 10.10
N TYR A 8 -13.32 -2.36 10.20
CA TYR A 8 -12.21 -1.48 10.60
C TYR A 8 -11.89 -1.62 12.10
N SER A 9 -12.90 -1.93 12.92
CA SER A 9 -12.74 -2.10 14.37
C SER A 9 -11.97 -3.38 14.74
N THR A 10 -11.97 -4.40 13.88
CA THR A 10 -11.28 -5.68 14.12
C THR A 10 -9.82 -5.70 13.66
N LEU A 11 -9.36 -4.68 12.93
CA LEU A 11 -7.99 -4.56 12.43
C LEU A 11 -7.38 -3.21 12.86
N PRO A 12 -6.87 -3.10 14.10
CA PRO A 12 -6.39 -1.84 14.66
C PRO A 12 -5.24 -1.23 13.84
N GLU A 13 -4.38 -2.07 13.27
CA GLU A 13 -3.28 -1.67 12.39
C GLU A 13 -3.77 -1.02 11.08
N VAL A 14 -4.89 -1.48 10.53
CA VAL A 14 -5.51 -0.90 9.33
C VAL A 14 -6.19 0.41 9.66
N ALA A 15 -6.89 0.45 10.79
CA ALA A 15 -7.51 1.67 11.27
C ALA A 15 -6.45 2.74 11.56
N GLU A 16 -5.30 2.38 12.12
CA GLU A 16 -4.19 3.31 12.35
C GLU A 16 -3.60 3.81 11.03
N PHE A 17 -3.33 2.89 10.08
CA PHE A 17 -2.91 3.25 8.73
C PHE A 17 -3.90 4.24 8.11
N LEU A 18 -5.19 3.92 8.00
CA LEU A 18 -6.17 4.82 7.39
C LEU A 18 -6.43 6.11 8.19
N LYS A 19 -6.34 6.09 9.53
CA LYS A 19 -6.53 7.28 10.39
C LYS A 19 -5.44 8.32 10.22
N GLN A 20 -4.22 7.92 9.87
CA GLN A 20 -3.17 8.86 9.51
C GLN A 20 -3.53 9.67 8.24
N HIS A 21 -4.63 9.33 7.56
CA HIS A 21 -4.90 9.70 6.18
C HIS A 21 -6.37 10.10 5.92
N ASN A 22 -6.83 11.17 6.57
CA ASN A 22 -8.14 11.80 6.33
C ASN A 22 -8.09 13.00 5.37
N GLY A 23 -7.05 13.14 4.54
CA GLY A 23 -6.95 14.23 3.56
C GLY A 23 -7.72 13.89 2.29
N GLU A 24 -8.59 14.78 1.81
CA GLU A 24 -9.44 14.55 0.63
C GLU A 24 -8.65 14.29 -0.68
N GLU A 25 -7.35 14.61 -0.70
CA GLU A 25 -6.47 14.47 -1.87
C GLU A 25 -5.58 13.22 -1.86
N GLN A 26 -5.58 12.44 -0.78
CA GLN A 26 -4.66 11.31 -0.61
C GLN A 26 -5.08 10.11 -1.46
N ILE A 27 -4.10 9.45 -2.09
CA ILE A 27 -4.34 8.30 -2.96
C ILE A 27 -3.64 7.06 -2.42
N ILE A 28 -4.40 5.96 -2.28
CA ILE A 28 -3.87 4.65 -1.95
C ILE A 28 -3.50 3.92 -3.25
N VAL A 29 -2.30 3.35 -3.29
CA VAL A 29 -1.83 2.47 -4.37
C VAL A 29 -1.51 1.11 -3.79
N ARG A 30 -2.04 0.06 -4.41
CA ARG A 30 -1.68 -1.33 -4.13
C ARG A 30 -0.50 -1.75 -5.00
N MET A 31 0.51 -2.31 -4.36
CA MET A 31 1.64 -2.99 -4.98
C MET A 31 1.41 -4.50 -4.93
N ARG A 32 1.74 -5.21 -6.01
CA ARG A 32 1.70 -6.68 -6.08
C ARG A 32 2.99 -7.23 -6.67
N GLY A 33 3.36 -8.43 -6.23
CA GLY A 33 4.52 -9.16 -6.75
C GLY A 33 5.85 -8.80 -6.08
N LEU A 34 5.81 -8.11 -4.94
CA LEU A 34 7.01 -7.74 -4.19
C LEU A 34 7.85 -8.98 -3.83
N PRO A 35 9.20 -8.88 -3.86
CA PRO A 35 10.06 -9.87 -3.24
C PRO A 35 9.66 -10.08 -1.77
N PHE A 36 9.62 -11.33 -1.30
CA PHE A 36 9.27 -11.62 0.10
C PHE A 36 10.28 -11.07 1.12
N THR A 37 11.46 -10.68 0.67
CA THR A 37 12.50 -10.04 1.47
C THR A 37 12.43 -8.51 1.43
N ALA A 38 11.49 -7.92 0.68
CA ALA A 38 11.35 -6.48 0.55
C ALA A 38 11.03 -5.83 1.90
N LYS A 39 11.65 -4.69 2.14
CA LYS A 39 11.50 -3.84 3.32
C LYS A 39 10.83 -2.53 2.90
N LYS A 40 10.36 -1.77 3.88
CA LYS A 40 9.76 -0.45 3.64
C LYS A 40 10.73 0.48 2.90
N GLN A 41 12.03 0.43 3.24
CA GLN A 41 13.04 1.23 2.56
C GLN A 41 13.14 0.92 1.06
N ASP A 42 13.06 -0.36 0.67
CA ASP A 42 13.11 -0.73 -0.75
C ASP A 42 11.94 -0.12 -1.55
N ILE A 43 10.77 0.00 -0.92
CA ILE A 43 9.58 0.65 -1.51
C ILE A 43 9.77 2.16 -1.59
N ILE A 44 10.33 2.79 -0.55
CA ILE A 44 10.65 4.22 -0.55
C ILE A 44 11.62 4.54 -1.69
N ASP A 45 12.71 3.78 -1.80
CA ASP A 45 13.73 3.97 -2.83
C ASP A 45 13.17 3.74 -4.24
N PHE A 46 12.29 2.74 -4.40
CA PHE A 46 11.61 2.44 -5.65
C PHE A 46 10.81 3.65 -6.17
N PHE A 47 10.05 4.33 -5.32
CA PHE A 47 9.26 5.51 -5.71
C PHE A 47 10.06 6.82 -5.76
N CYS A 48 11.17 6.91 -5.02
CA CYS A 48 12.06 8.07 -5.04
C CYS A 48 12.61 8.36 -6.45
N GLY A 49 12.87 7.32 -7.25
CA GLY A 49 13.38 7.45 -8.62
C GLY A 49 12.48 8.23 -9.59
N VAL A 50 11.19 8.38 -9.28
CA VAL A 50 10.21 9.17 -10.05
C VAL A 50 9.66 10.36 -9.26
N GLN A 51 10.33 10.72 -8.16
CA GLN A 51 9.92 11.80 -7.26
C GLN A 51 8.51 11.60 -6.69
N ALA A 52 8.09 10.35 -6.49
CA ALA A 52 6.81 10.01 -5.90
C ALA A 52 6.98 9.79 -4.38
N ASP A 53 7.05 10.88 -3.62
CA ASP A 53 7.24 10.78 -2.16
C ASP A 53 6.01 10.16 -1.47
N ILE A 54 6.26 9.13 -0.67
CA ILE A 54 5.24 8.43 0.12
C ILE A 54 4.88 9.31 1.33
N LEU A 55 3.57 9.51 1.54
CA LEU A 55 3.07 10.27 2.67
C LEU A 55 3.46 9.58 3.99
N GLY A 56 4.16 10.28 4.89
CA GLY A 56 4.61 9.70 6.16
C GLY A 56 5.75 8.68 6.02
N GLY A 57 6.39 8.59 4.84
CA GLY A 57 7.53 7.71 4.60
C GLY A 57 7.19 6.24 4.89
N SER A 58 7.86 5.65 5.89
CA SER A 58 7.63 4.27 6.28
C SER A 58 6.23 4.01 6.83
N ASP A 59 5.60 4.99 7.48
CA ASP A 59 4.28 4.80 8.09
C ASP A 59 3.17 4.76 7.04
N GLY A 60 3.37 5.42 5.89
CA GLY A 60 2.52 5.31 4.71
C GLY A 60 2.67 4.03 3.90
N ILE A 61 3.36 3.01 4.43
CA ILE A 61 3.52 1.68 3.81
C ILE A 61 2.93 0.61 4.72
N PHE A 62 2.00 -0.17 4.17
CA PHE A 62 1.37 -1.31 4.81
C PHE A 62 1.67 -2.61 4.06
N PHE A 63 2.45 -3.51 4.67
CA PHE A 63 2.69 -4.84 4.11
C PHE A 63 1.53 -5.79 4.42
N VAL A 64 1.12 -6.54 3.40
CA VAL A 64 0.09 -7.56 3.55
C VAL A 64 0.75 -8.89 3.93
N ASN A 65 0.38 -9.44 5.09
CA ASN A 65 0.92 -10.70 5.61
C ASN A 65 -0.20 -11.68 5.94
N TYR A 66 -0.06 -12.94 5.53
CA TYR A 66 -0.95 -14.03 5.94
C TYR A 66 -0.68 -14.39 7.41
N GLY A 67 -1.75 -14.40 8.23
CA GLY A 67 -1.67 -14.64 9.68
C GLY A 67 -0.65 -13.76 10.40
N GLY A 68 -0.39 -12.54 9.89
CA GLY A 68 0.58 -11.59 10.44
C GLY A 68 2.05 -11.98 10.32
N LYS A 69 2.39 -13.13 9.73
CA LYS A 69 3.76 -13.69 9.74
C LYS A 69 4.35 -13.94 8.36
N ARG A 70 3.53 -14.33 7.39
CA ARG A 70 4.01 -14.76 6.07
C ARG A 70 3.74 -13.68 5.02
N PRO A 71 4.77 -13.12 4.36
CA PRO A 71 4.58 -12.11 3.33
C PRO A 71 3.79 -12.69 2.15
N THR A 72 2.80 -11.94 1.66
CA THR A 72 2.02 -12.32 0.48
C THR A 72 2.62 -11.78 -0.81
N GLY A 73 3.54 -10.80 -0.71
CA GLY A 73 4.05 -10.05 -1.86
C GLY A 73 3.17 -8.86 -2.25
N ASP A 74 2.15 -8.54 -1.45
CA ASP A 74 1.30 -7.37 -1.62
C ASP A 74 1.63 -6.30 -0.56
N ALA A 75 1.51 -5.03 -0.94
CA ALA A 75 1.57 -3.89 -0.02
C ALA A 75 0.63 -2.78 -0.47
N PHE A 76 0.29 -1.88 0.45
CA PHE A 76 -0.43 -0.64 0.16
C PHE A 76 0.45 0.54 0.54
N VAL A 77 0.42 1.58 -0.30
CA VAL A 77 1.22 2.79 -0.17
C VAL A 77 0.33 4.00 -0.33
N ILE A 78 0.58 5.05 0.44
CA ILE A 78 -0.22 6.27 0.39
C ILE A 78 0.60 7.44 -0.14
N PHE A 79 0.03 8.11 -1.13
CA PHE A 79 0.59 9.32 -1.69
C PHE A 79 -0.22 10.54 -1.24
N PRO A 80 0.44 11.70 -1.03
CA PRO A 80 -0.21 12.91 -0.54
C PRO A 80 -1.18 13.54 -1.54
N SER A 81 -1.03 13.26 -2.85
CA SER A 81 -1.91 13.79 -3.89
C SER A 81 -2.03 12.86 -5.10
N GLY A 82 -3.04 13.11 -5.95
CA GLY A 82 -3.22 12.45 -7.24
C GLY A 82 -2.01 12.54 -8.16
N GLU A 83 -1.44 13.73 -8.29
CA GLU A 83 -0.28 13.97 -9.15
C GLU A 83 0.94 13.14 -8.73
N ILE A 84 1.17 13.02 -7.42
CA ILE A 84 2.28 12.22 -6.88
C ILE A 84 2.03 10.73 -7.12
N ALA A 85 0.79 10.27 -6.90
CA ALA A 85 0.41 8.89 -7.19
C ALA A 85 0.54 8.53 -8.67
N ASP A 86 0.19 9.43 -9.58
CA ASP A 86 0.30 9.21 -11.03
C ASP A 86 1.78 9.07 -11.47
N ARG A 87 2.70 9.83 -10.86
CA ARG A 87 4.16 9.59 -11.05
C ARG A 87 4.58 8.21 -10.56
N GLY A 88 4.13 7.80 -9.38
CA GLY A 88 4.42 6.48 -8.83
C GLY A 88 3.88 5.34 -9.71
N LEU A 89 2.66 5.50 -10.24
CA LEU A 89 2.02 4.53 -11.13
C LEU A 89 2.74 4.36 -12.47
N ALA A 90 3.56 5.32 -12.89
CA ALA A 90 4.41 5.17 -14.07
C ALA A 90 5.47 4.05 -13.92
N LEU A 91 5.75 3.60 -12.69
CA LEU A 91 6.60 2.45 -12.41
C LEU A 91 5.90 1.09 -12.52
N HIS A 92 4.66 1.05 -13.03
CA HIS A 92 3.93 -0.19 -13.23
C HIS A 92 4.74 -1.17 -14.12
N LYS A 93 4.97 -2.40 -13.62
CA LYS A 93 5.81 -3.46 -14.20
C LYS A 93 7.32 -3.18 -14.19
N CYS A 94 7.78 -2.13 -13.51
CA CYS A 94 9.21 -1.97 -13.21
C CYS A 94 9.68 -3.01 -12.18
N TYR A 95 11.00 -3.21 -12.12
CA TYR A 95 11.61 -4.20 -11.24
C TYR A 95 11.93 -3.62 -9.86
N LEU A 96 11.55 -4.35 -8.83
CA LEU A 96 12.10 -4.21 -7.48
C LEU A 96 12.90 -5.48 -7.17
N GLY A 97 14.22 -5.35 -7.15
CA GLY A 97 15.13 -6.49 -7.10
C GLY A 97 14.94 -7.40 -8.31
N GLN A 98 14.58 -8.67 -8.09
CA GLN A 98 14.40 -9.69 -9.13
C GLN A 98 12.93 -9.89 -9.55
N ARG A 99 12.02 -9.03 -9.11
CA ARG A 99 10.58 -9.18 -9.35
C ARG A 99 10.05 -7.94 -10.05
N TYR A 100 9.25 -8.13 -11.09
CA TYR A 100 8.43 -7.04 -11.61
C TYR A 100 7.30 -6.77 -10.61
N VAL A 101 6.99 -5.49 -10.40
CA VAL A 101 5.97 -5.05 -9.45
C VAL A 101 4.81 -4.45 -10.23
N GLU A 102 3.60 -4.90 -9.92
CA GLU A 102 2.38 -4.32 -10.48
C GLU A 102 1.80 -3.27 -9.51
N LEU A 103 1.36 -2.14 -10.05
CA LEU A 103 0.81 -1.00 -9.28
C LEU A 103 -0.61 -0.68 -9.74
N PHE A 104 -1.52 -0.48 -8.79
CA PHE A 104 -2.93 -0.16 -9.06
C PHE A 104 -3.44 0.88 -8.06
N LYS A 105 -4.22 1.89 -8.51
CA LYS A 105 -4.99 2.72 -7.57
C LYS A 105 -5.95 1.82 -6.81
N ALA A 106 -6.03 2.00 -5.49
CA ALA A 106 -6.86 1.20 -4.60
C ALA A 106 -7.78 2.10 -3.77
N SER A 107 -8.87 1.52 -3.30
CA SER A 107 -9.76 2.17 -2.33
C SER A 107 -9.49 1.63 -0.92
N PRO A 108 -9.84 2.38 0.14
CA PRO A 108 -9.79 1.85 1.52
C PRO A 108 -10.57 0.54 1.68
N SER A 109 -11.72 0.43 0.99
CA SER A 109 -12.54 -0.79 0.95
C SER A 109 -11.80 -1.98 0.35
N GLU A 110 -10.99 -1.77 -0.70
CA GLU A 110 -10.18 -2.83 -1.29
C GLU A 110 -9.11 -3.32 -0.31
N LEU A 111 -8.45 -2.41 0.40
CA LEU A 111 -7.46 -2.77 1.43
C LEU A 111 -8.07 -3.67 2.49
N VAL A 112 -9.24 -3.30 3.02
CA VAL A 112 -9.97 -4.11 4.00
C VAL A 112 -10.35 -5.47 3.42
N GLN A 113 -10.87 -5.51 2.20
CA GLN A 113 -11.26 -6.77 1.54
C GLN A 113 -10.07 -7.71 1.35
N VAL A 114 -8.91 -7.19 0.94
CA VAL A 114 -7.68 -7.99 0.76
C VAL A 114 -7.19 -8.58 2.09
N LEU A 115 -7.32 -7.84 3.19
CA LEU A 115 -6.89 -8.34 4.49
C LEU A 115 -7.85 -9.36 5.07
N LEU A 116 -9.16 -9.18 4.90
CA LEU A 116 -10.16 -10.13 5.40
C LEU A 116 -10.03 -11.53 4.79
N VAL A 117 -9.48 -11.67 3.57
CA VAL A 117 -9.25 -12.98 2.96
C VAL A 117 -7.94 -13.65 3.41
N LEU A 118 -7.14 -12.99 4.23
CA LEU A 118 -5.83 -13.45 4.70
C LEU A 118 -5.75 -13.67 6.22
N LEU A 119 -6.85 -13.37 6.91
CA LEU A 119 -7.11 -13.76 8.30
C LEU A 119 -7.59 -15.21 8.34
#